data_AF-A0A9X9R208-F1
#
_entry.id   AF-A0A9X9R208-F1
#
_cell.length_a   1.000
_cell.length_b   1.000
_cell.length_c   1.000
_cell.angle_alpha   90.00
_cell.angle_beta   90.00
_cell.angle_gamma   90.00
#
_symmetry.space_group_name_H-M   'P 1'
#
loop_
_entity.id
_entity.type
_entity.pdbx_description
1 polymer ?
#
loop_
_entity_poly.entity_id
_entity_poly.type
_entity_poly.pdbx_seq_one_letter_code
_entity_poly.pdbx_strand_id
1 'polypeptide(L)'
;MKNASDSLQETEANLFSAFILMPDVVLLSKIYFRRDSFQMLLKDLTVSAEALEYRLRDLFRYHLSLSNQEVNNAINSYRRNDNSMILNYFELIKDQIVEEFKSIKANELILVLNYLKNNSFVASNKYFRLLENNFRKEIEEKASNIKTWVEYDFGQTIAYAWREDLLNSKQAKSRAKTILLLEKR
;
A
#
# COMPACT_ATOMS: atom_id res chain seq x y z
N MET A 1 -17.79 9.50 32.49
CA MET A 1 -16.36 9.26 32.81
C MET A 1 -15.86 8.24 31.81
N LYS A 2 -14.88 8.56 30.96
CA LYS A 2 -14.28 7.57 30.05
C LYS A 2 -13.57 6.52 30.93
N ASN A 3 -13.92 5.24 30.78
CA ASN A 3 -13.23 4.18 31.50
C ASN A 3 -11.82 4.05 30.95
N ALA A 4 -10.83 3.79 31.81
CA ALA A 4 -9.43 3.68 31.41
C ALA A 4 -9.21 2.57 30.35
N SER A 5 -10.02 1.50 30.38
CA SER A 5 -10.05 0.44 29.36
C SER A 5 -10.41 0.96 27.96
N ASP A 6 -11.43 1.81 27.88
CA ASP A 6 -11.95 2.36 26.63
C ASP A 6 -10.92 3.31 26.01
N SER A 7 -10.20 4.07 26.85
CA SER A 7 -9.13 4.96 26.40
C SER A 7 -7.92 4.22 25.81
N LEU A 8 -7.61 3.02 26.31
CA LEU A 8 -6.52 2.19 25.81
C LEU A 8 -6.89 1.55 24.47
N GLN A 9 -8.10 1.01 24.36
CA GLN A 9 -8.61 0.43 23.11
C GLN A 9 -8.75 1.49 22.00
N GLU A 10 -9.23 2.69 22.33
CA GLU A 10 -9.27 3.82 21.39
C GLU A 10 -7.86 4.20 20.91
N THR A 11 -6.87 4.21 21.82
CA THR A 11 -5.48 4.52 21.47
C THR A 11 -4.88 3.47 20.53
N GLU A 12 -5.12 2.19 20.80
CA GLU A 12 -4.67 1.09 19.94
C GLU A 12 -5.34 1.14 18.56
N ALA A 13 -6.65 1.39 18.51
CA ALA A 13 -7.38 1.53 17.25
C ALA A 13 -6.88 2.73 16.42
N ASN A 14 -6.58 3.85 17.09
CA ASN A 14 -5.99 5.03 16.46
C ASN A 14 -4.60 4.73 15.90
N LEU A 15 -3.75 4.03 16.66
CA LEU A 15 -2.42 3.63 16.21
C LEU A 15 -2.50 2.70 14.99
N PHE A 16 -3.37 1.69 15.05
CA PHE A 16 -3.56 0.76 13.95
C PHE A 16 -4.05 1.46 12.67
N SER A 17 -5.08 2.30 12.81
CA SER A 17 -5.64 3.06 11.69
C SER A 17 -4.62 4.02 11.08
N ALA A 18 -3.76 4.61 11.91
CA ALA A 18 -2.71 5.52 11.46
C ALA A 18 -1.74 4.88 10.46
N PHE A 19 -1.33 3.64 10.70
CA PHE A 19 -0.37 2.97 9.82
C PHE A 19 -1.04 2.30 8.61
N ILE A 20 -2.24 1.73 8.79
CA ILE A 20 -2.91 1.00 7.70
C ILE A 20 -3.60 1.94 6.70
N LEU A 21 -4.26 3.00 7.18
CA LEU A 21 -5.08 3.88 6.32
C LEU A 21 -4.30 5.08 5.79
N MET A 22 -3.17 5.43 6.42
CA MET A 22 -2.36 6.60 6.08
C MET A 22 -0.89 6.24 5.81
N PRO A 23 -0.58 5.32 4.87
CA PRO A 23 0.81 5.13 4.43
C PRO A 23 1.37 6.42 3.80
N ASP A 24 2.70 6.60 3.79
CA ASP A 24 3.34 7.88 3.41
C ASP A 24 2.91 8.32 2.00
N VAL A 25 2.81 7.38 1.06
CA VAL A 25 2.36 7.64 -0.31
C VAL A 25 0.92 8.17 -0.39
N VAL A 26 0.03 7.72 0.51
CA VAL A 26 -1.36 8.20 0.57
C VAL A 26 -1.40 9.62 1.14
N LEU A 27 -0.63 9.89 2.19
CA LEU A 27 -0.53 11.23 2.77
C LEU A 27 0.10 12.22 1.78
N LEU A 28 1.16 11.82 1.08
CA LEU A 28 1.75 12.60 0.00
C LEU A 28 0.73 12.90 -1.11
N SER A 29 -0.01 11.89 -1.57
CA SER A 29 -1.05 12.06 -2.60
C SER A 29 -2.14 13.05 -2.18
N LYS A 30 -2.66 12.91 -0.95
CA LYS A 30 -3.80 13.68 -0.46
C LYS A 30 -3.41 15.10 -0.02
N ILE A 31 -2.33 15.23 0.74
CA ILE A 31 -1.91 16.53 1.30
C ILE A 31 -1.13 17.32 0.27
N TYR A 32 -0.11 16.74 -0.36
CA TYR A 32 0.79 17.50 -1.22
C TYR A 32 0.21 17.69 -2.63
N PHE A 33 -0.19 16.61 -3.30
CA PHE A 33 -0.68 16.71 -4.68
C PHE A 33 -2.13 17.21 -4.76
N ARG A 34 -3.03 16.71 -3.91
CA ARG A 34 -4.45 17.10 -3.92
C ARG A 34 -4.77 18.33 -3.07
N ARG A 35 -3.85 18.76 -2.19
CA ARG A 35 -4.00 19.95 -1.32
C ARG A 35 -5.20 19.86 -0.38
N ASP A 36 -5.56 18.67 0.05
CA ASP A 36 -6.67 18.49 0.99
C ASP A 36 -6.44 19.25 2.29
N SER A 37 -7.54 19.67 2.93
CA SER A 37 -7.50 20.22 4.28
C SER A 37 -7.44 19.11 5.33
N PHE A 38 -7.03 19.47 6.56
CA PHE A 38 -7.00 18.55 7.69
C PHE A 38 -8.36 17.86 7.88
N GLN A 39 -9.46 18.63 7.86
CA GLN A 39 -10.82 18.11 8.04
C GLN A 39 -11.27 17.20 6.90
N MET A 40 -10.87 17.52 5.66
CA MET A 40 -11.19 16.68 4.51
C MET A 40 -10.46 15.33 4.60
N LEU A 41 -9.21 15.30 5.05
CA LEU A 41 -8.48 14.06 5.30
C LEU A 41 -9.17 13.17 6.34
N LEU A 42 -9.58 13.74 7.47
CA LEU A 42 -10.26 12.98 8.54
C LEU A 42 -11.50 12.28 8.02
N LYS A 43 -12.31 12.99 7.22
CA LYS A 43 -13.52 12.45 6.63
C LYS A 43 -13.22 11.39 5.57
N ASP A 44 -12.33 11.69 4.63
CA ASP A 44 -12.01 10.81 3.51
C ASP A 44 -11.39 9.48 3.97
N LEU A 45 -10.60 9.51 5.04
CA LEU A 45 -9.92 8.32 5.57
C LEU A 45 -10.67 7.70 6.75
N THR A 46 -11.73 8.36 7.26
CA THR A 46 -12.50 7.92 8.42
C THR A 46 -11.60 7.68 9.64
N VAL A 47 -10.77 8.67 9.99
CA VAL A 47 -9.81 8.61 11.10
C VAL A 47 -10.01 9.74 12.10
N SER A 48 -9.53 9.55 13.34
CA SER A 48 -9.51 10.59 14.37
C SER A 48 -8.44 11.64 14.10
N ALA A 49 -8.60 12.83 14.70
CA ALA A 49 -7.59 13.88 14.64
C ALA A 49 -6.27 13.41 15.26
N GLU A 50 -6.35 12.71 16.39
CA GLU A 50 -5.21 12.17 17.12
C GLU A 50 -4.42 11.17 16.25
N ALA A 51 -5.10 10.28 15.52
CA ALA A 51 -4.45 9.33 14.62
C ALA A 51 -3.71 10.04 13.47
N LEU A 52 -4.33 11.04 12.84
CA LEU A 52 -3.68 11.81 11.77
C LEU A 52 -2.50 12.62 12.30
N GLU A 53 -2.61 13.25 13.46
CA GLU A 53 -1.50 13.97 14.08
C GLU A 53 -0.33 13.04 14.41
N TYR A 54 -0.61 11.90 15.05
CA TYR A 54 0.41 10.91 15.35
C TYR A 54 1.14 10.48 14.08
N ARG A 55 0.37 10.21 13.02
CA ARG A 55 0.94 9.77 11.76
C ARG A 55 1.81 10.81 11.08
N LEU A 56 1.38 12.07 11.06
CA LEU A 56 2.18 13.16 10.50
C LEU A 56 3.46 13.38 11.30
N ARG A 57 3.42 13.25 12.63
CA ARG A 57 4.61 13.36 13.48
C ARG A 57 5.63 12.28 13.15
N ASP A 58 5.15 11.05 13.07
CA ASP A 58 5.95 9.88 12.77
C ASP A 58 6.62 10.01 11.39
N LEU A 59 5.82 10.33 10.36
CA LEU A 59 6.29 10.58 8.99
C LEU A 59 7.41 11.62 8.94
N PHE A 60 7.20 12.82 9.49
CA PHE A 60 8.21 13.87 9.42
C PHE A 60 9.43 13.58 10.27
N ARG A 61 9.29 12.89 11.41
CA ARG A 61 10.46 12.46 12.20
C ARG A 61 11.31 11.43 11.48
N TYR A 62 10.68 10.55 10.71
CA TYR A 62 11.38 9.53 9.94
C TYR A 62 12.17 10.15 8.79
N HIS A 63 11.56 11.07 8.03
CA HIS A 63 12.18 11.64 6.83
C HIS A 63 12.96 12.94 7.05
N LEU A 64 12.70 13.69 8.12
CA LEU A 64 13.30 15.00 8.37
C LEU A 64 13.96 15.06 9.75
N SER A 65 15.09 15.76 9.83
CA SER A 65 15.77 16.07 11.10
C SER A 65 15.17 17.30 11.80
N LEU A 66 13.84 17.33 11.97
CA LEU A 66 13.13 18.43 12.63
C LEU A 66 12.93 18.16 14.12
N SER A 67 12.92 19.24 14.91
CA SER A 67 12.51 19.16 16.31
C SER A 67 11.02 18.87 16.45
N ASN A 68 10.63 18.31 17.60
CA ASN A 68 9.23 18.07 17.92
C ASN A 68 8.40 19.35 17.88
N GLN A 69 8.98 20.48 18.28
CA GLN A 69 8.30 21.77 18.25
C GLN A 69 8.00 22.21 16.81
N GLU A 70 8.96 22.07 15.90
CA GLU A 70 8.76 22.43 14.49
C GLU A 70 7.68 21.57 13.83
N VAL A 71 7.68 20.28 14.10
CA VAL A 71 6.66 19.35 13.58
C VAL A 71 5.28 19.67 14.16
N ASN A 72 5.19 19.91 15.47
CA ASN A 72 3.97 20.37 16.15
C ASN A 72 3.39 21.65 15.51
N ASN A 73 4.25 22.63 15.23
CA ASN A 73 3.81 23.91 14.70
C ASN A 73 3.23 23.77 13.29
N ALA A 74 3.85 22.95 12.44
CA ALA A 74 3.32 22.67 11.10
C ALA A 74 1.96 21.97 11.17
N ILE A 75 1.82 20.97 12.05
CA ILE A 75 0.56 20.23 12.24
C ILE A 75 -0.54 21.15 12.78
N ASN A 76 -0.24 21.98 13.78
CA ASN A 76 -1.20 22.93 14.35
C ASN A 76 -1.64 24.01 13.34
N SER A 77 -0.75 24.42 12.45
CA SER A 77 -1.08 25.34 11.35
C SER A 77 -1.98 24.66 10.33
N TYR A 78 -1.65 23.42 9.95
CA TYR A 78 -2.47 22.60 9.05
C TYR A 78 -3.89 22.34 9.59
N ARG A 79 -4.03 22.08 10.91
CA ARG A 79 -5.33 21.97 11.60
C ARG A 79 -6.18 23.24 11.49
N ARG A 80 -5.54 24.40 11.37
CA ARG A 80 -6.19 25.72 11.19
C ARG A 80 -6.34 26.10 9.71
N ASN A 81 -6.19 25.13 8.80
CA ASN A 81 -6.21 25.31 7.34
C ASN A 81 -5.08 26.19 6.78
N ASP A 82 -4.00 26.42 7.54
CA ASP A 82 -2.77 26.97 6.98
C ASP A 82 -1.86 25.82 6.55
N ASN A 83 -1.87 25.56 5.24
CA ASN A 83 -1.17 24.44 4.64
C ASN A 83 0.30 24.77 4.31
N SER A 84 0.77 26.00 4.53
CA SER A 84 2.07 26.45 3.99
C SER A 84 3.23 25.60 4.50
N MET A 85 3.30 25.36 5.82
CA MET A 85 4.36 24.57 6.43
C MET A 85 4.30 23.09 6.05
N ILE A 86 3.10 22.49 6.10
CA ILE A 86 2.93 21.06 5.80
C ILE A 86 3.32 20.76 4.35
N LEU A 87 2.97 21.66 3.42
CA LEU A 87 3.29 21.49 2.01
C LEU A 87 4.78 21.63 1.73
N ASN A 88 5.48 22.54 2.44
CA ASN A 88 6.92 22.65 2.36
C ASN A 88 7.61 21.38 2.88
N TYR A 89 7.17 20.83 4.01
CA TYR A 89 7.75 19.58 4.52
C TYR A 89 7.53 18.41 3.57
N PHE A 90 6.35 18.28 2.95
CA PHE A 90 6.12 17.29 1.92
C PHE A 90 6.96 17.51 0.66
N GLU A 91 7.21 18.76 0.26
CA GLU A 91 8.10 19.08 -0.88
C GLU A 91 9.50 18.50 -0.67
N LEU A 92 10.04 18.59 0.55
CA LEU A 92 11.39 18.12 0.88
C LEU A 92 11.52 16.58 0.81
N ILE A 93 10.43 15.84 1.02
CA ILE A 93 10.45 14.38 1.19
C ILE A 93 9.69 13.62 0.09
N LYS A 94 9.04 14.32 -0.84
CA LYS A 94 8.18 13.70 -1.86
C LYS A 94 8.94 12.66 -2.70
N ASP A 95 10.18 12.96 -3.08
CA ASP A 95 10.96 12.10 -3.96
C ASP A 95 11.41 10.84 -3.21
N GLN A 96 11.85 11.00 -1.95
CA GLN A 96 12.19 9.88 -1.08
C GLN A 96 10.99 8.94 -0.87
N ILE A 97 9.81 9.46 -0.53
CA ILE A 97 8.60 8.65 -0.36
C ILE A 97 8.25 7.89 -1.66
N VAL A 98 8.37 8.55 -2.81
CA VAL A 98 8.10 7.93 -4.12
C VAL A 98 9.11 6.83 -4.42
N GLU A 99 10.38 7.02 -4.11
CA GLU A 99 11.44 6.02 -4.29
C GLU A 99 11.27 4.82 -3.36
N GLU A 100 10.98 5.05 -2.09
CA GLU A 100 10.71 4.00 -1.11
C GLU A 100 9.51 3.14 -1.57
N PHE A 101 8.42 3.78 -1.99
CA PHE A 101 7.27 3.07 -2.53
C PHE A 101 7.60 2.25 -3.80
N LYS A 102 8.39 2.82 -4.72
CA LYS A 102 8.85 2.10 -5.92
C LYS A 102 9.78 0.94 -5.57
N SER A 103 10.65 1.09 -4.58
CA SER A 103 11.60 0.04 -4.18
C SER A 103 10.88 -1.17 -3.57
N ILE A 104 9.86 -0.93 -2.73
CA ILE A 104 8.97 -1.99 -2.21
C ILE A 104 8.30 -2.71 -3.38
N LYS A 105 7.76 -1.96 -4.34
CA LYS A 105 7.13 -2.52 -5.53
C LYS A 105 8.08 -3.35 -6.40
N ALA A 106 9.31 -2.88 -6.58
CA ALA A 106 10.34 -3.58 -7.34
C ALA A 106 10.80 -4.85 -6.62
N ASN A 107 10.88 -4.83 -5.29
CA ASN A 107 11.22 -5.99 -4.49
C ASN A 107 10.19 -7.11 -4.71
N GLU A 108 8.89 -6.81 -4.68
CA GLU A 108 7.85 -7.81 -4.94
C GLU A 108 7.93 -8.40 -6.35
N LEU A 109 8.22 -7.59 -7.38
CA LEU A 109 8.46 -8.07 -8.73
C LEU A 109 9.62 -9.07 -8.77
N ILE A 110 10.74 -8.72 -8.13
CA ILE A 110 11.94 -9.57 -8.05
C ILE A 110 11.60 -10.88 -7.32
N LEU A 111 10.83 -10.83 -6.24
CA LEU A 111 10.39 -12.02 -5.50
C LEU A 111 9.54 -12.95 -6.38
N VAL A 112 8.57 -12.41 -7.12
CA VAL A 112 7.73 -13.20 -8.04
C VAL A 112 8.57 -13.83 -9.15
N LEU A 113 9.46 -13.05 -9.78
CA LEU A 113 10.34 -13.55 -10.85
C LEU A 113 11.30 -14.62 -10.34
N ASN A 114 11.92 -14.43 -9.17
CA ASN A 114 12.80 -15.42 -8.56
C ASN A 114 12.03 -16.69 -8.14
N TYR A 115 10.81 -16.53 -7.63
CA TYR A 115 9.95 -17.66 -7.34
C TYR A 115 9.65 -18.47 -8.61
N LEU A 116 9.37 -17.80 -9.74
CA LEU A 116 9.09 -18.44 -11.03
C LEU A 116 10.33 -19.07 -11.69
N LYS A 117 11.55 -18.67 -11.33
CA LYS A 117 12.76 -19.39 -11.76
C LYS A 117 12.80 -20.81 -11.20
N ASN A 118 12.40 -20.96 -9.94
CA ASN A 118 12.42 -22.23 -9.21
C ASN A 118 11.10 -23.01 -9.27
N ASN A 119 9.99 -22.36 -9.65
CA ASN A 119 8.65 -22.92 -9.70
C ASN A 119 8.00 -22.55 -11.03
N SER A 120 7.31 -23.48 -11.70
CA SER A 120 6.73 -23.18 -13.01
C SER A 120 5.44 -22.33 -12.97
N PHE A 121 4.87 -22.08 -11.79
CA PHE A 121 3.56 -21.44 -11.61
C PHE A 121 3.47 -20.69 -10.28
N VAL A 122 2.78 -19.55 -10.28
CA VAL A 122 2.43 -18.80 -9.07
C VAL A 122 1.10 -18.07 -9.24
N ALA A 123 0.34 -17.91 -8.17
CA ALA A 123 -0.98 -17.27 -8.19
C ALA A 123 -1.15 -16.20 -7.09
N SER A 124 -2.24 -15.44 -7.19
CA SER A 124 -2.55 -14.29 -6.33
C SER A 124 -2.82 -14.65 -4.88
N ASN A 125 -3.08 -15.92 -4.57
CA ASN A 125 -3.16 -16.40 -3.19
C ASN A 125 -1.79 -16.40 -2.49
N LYS A 126 -0.68 -16.37 -3.25
CA LYS A 126 0.68 -16.23 -2.73
C LYS A 126 1.23 -14.82 -2.87
N TYR A 127 1.01 -14.20 -4.03
CA TYR A 127 1.43 -12.82 -4.30
C TYR A 127 0.22 -12.02 -4.80
N PHE A 128 -0.47 -11.37 -3.86
CA PHE A 128 -1.75 -10.70 -4.10
C PHE A 128 -1.70 -9.71 -5.27
N ARG A 129 -0.57 -9.03 -5.44
CA ARG A 129 -0.37 -8.03 -6.49
C ARG A 129 -0.49 -8.56 -7.91
N LEU A 130 -0.44 -9.88 -8.12
CA LEU A 130 -0.80 -10.51 -9.40
C LEU A 130 -2.20 -10.11 -9.89
N LEU A 131 -3.13 -9.74 -8.99
CA LEU A 131 -4.44 -9.23 -9.39
C LEU A 131 -4.34 -7.91 -10.18
N GLU A 132 -3.33 -7.09 -9.91
CA GLU A 132 -3.10 -5.83 -10.60
C GLU A 132 -2.67 -6.05 -12.05
N ASN A 133 -3.38 -5.44 -13.00
CA ASN A 133 -3.10 -5.61 -14.43
C ASN A 133 -1.75 -5.02 -14.86
N ASN A 134 -1.37 -3.86 -14.32
CA ASN A 134 -0.08 -3.23 -14.58
C ASN A 134 1.09 -4.10 -14.09
N PHE A 135 0.97 -4.72 -12.92
CA PHE A 135 1.99 -5.61 -12.38
C PHE A 135 2.19 -6.86 -13.24
N ARG A 136 1.10 -7.45 -13.72
CA ARG A 136 1.16 -8.57 -14.69
C ARG A 136 1.88 -8.19 -15.98
N LYS A 137 1.58 -7.02 -16.54
CA LYS A 137 2.29 -6.50 -17.72
C LYS A 137 3.78 -6.32 -17.44
N GLU A 138 4.14 -5.77 -16.28
CA GLU A 138 5.53 -5.58 -15.87
C GLU A 138 6.29 -6.92 -15.77
N ILE A 139 5.64 -7.98 -15.29
CA ILE A 139 6.21 -9.34 -15.28
C ILE A 139 6.50 -9.84 -16.70
N GLU A 140 5.53 -9.74 -17.60
CA GLU A 140 5.67 -10.20 -19.00
C GLU A 140 6.72 -9.40 -19.78
N GLU A 141 6.84 -8.09 -19.51
CA GLU A 141 7.86 -7.22 -20.09
C GLU A 141 9.29 -7.59 -19.63
N LYS A 142 9.44 -8.00 -18.36
CA LYS A 142 10.75 -8.38 -17.80
C LYS A 142 11.19 -9.80 -18.15
N ALA A 143 10.26 -10.69 -18.47
CA ALA A 143 10.54 -12.10 -18.74
C ALA A 143 9.62 -12.66 -19.83
N SER A 144 10.15 -12.74 -21.05
CA SER A 144 9.38 -13.14 -22.24
C SER A 144 8.85 -14.58 -22.20
N ASN A 145 9.43 -15.45 -21.37
CA ASN A 145 8.98 -16.84 -21.18
C ASN A 145 7.90 -16.98 -20.09
N ILE A 146 7.50 -15.88 -19.46
CA ILE A 146 6.41 -15.85 -18.48
C ILE A 146 5.17 -15.29 -19.14
N LYS A 147 4.04 -15.96 -18.91
CA LYS A 147 2.70 -15.49 -19.29
C LYS A 147 1.86 -15.32 -18.04
N THR A 148 0.90 -14.41 -18.13
CA THR A 148 -0.04 -14.11 -17.05
C THR A 148 -1.47 -14.24 -17.53
N TRP A 149 -2.38 -14.57 -16.60
CA TRP A 149 -3.80 -14.65 -16.88
C TRP A 149 -4.62 -14.46 -15.62
N VAL A 150 -5.93 -14.29 -15.79
CA VAL A 150 -6.91 -14.17 -14.71
C VAL A 150 -8.07 -15.13 -14.99
N GLU A 151 -8.44 -15.91 -13.97
CA GLU A 151 -9.69 -16.67 -13.99
C GLU A 151 -10.64 -16.06 -12.96
N TYR A 152 -11.90 -16.01 -13.34
CA TYR A 152 -13.01 -15.57 -12.48
C TYR A 152 -14.00 -16.72 -12.37
N ASP A 153 -14.42 -17.03 -11.15
CA ASP A 153 -15.42 -18.08 -10.89
C ASP A 153 -16.26 -17.73 -9.65
N PHE A 154 -17.59 -17.62 -9.83
CA PHE A 154 -18.58 -17.35 -8.77
C PHE A 154 -18.17 -16.26 -7.75
N GLY A 155 -17.76 -15.07 -8.21
CA GLY A 155 -17.41 -13.95 -7.32
C GLY A 155 -15.97 -13.96 -6.81
N GLN A 156 -15.19 -15.01 -7.08
CA GLN A 156 -13.77 -15.07 -6.75
C GLN A 156 -12.92 -14.85 -8.01
N THR A 157 -11.82 -14.12 -7.86
CA THR A 157 -10.86 -13.84 -8.92
C THR A 157 -9.51 -14.38 -8.51
N ILE A 158 -8.87 -15.15 -9.39
CA ILE A 158 -7.48 -15.56 -9.23
C ILE A 158 -6.66 -15.09 -10.42
N ALA A 159 -5.60 -14.36 -10.14
CA ALA A 159 -4.59 -14.01 -11.13
C ALA A 159 -3.37 -14.91 -10.96
N TYR A 160 -2.72 -15.28 -12.05
CA TYR A 160 -1.56 -16.16 -12.01
C TYR A 160 -0.57 -15.86 -13.11
N ALA A 161 0.67 -16.26 -12.86
CA ALA A 161 1.77 -16.22 -13.79
C ALA A 161 2.38 -17.62 -13.90
N TRP A 162 2.78 -18.02 -15.10
CA TRP A 162 3.44 -19.30 -15.33
C TRP A 162 4.52 -19.18 -16.39
N ARG A 163 5.46 -20.12 -16.33
CA ARG A 163 6.50 -20.30 -17.33
C ARG A 163 5.95 -21.09 -18.52
N GLU A 164 5.82 -20.44 -19.67
CA GLU A 164 5.27 -21.05 -20.89
C GLU A 164 6.19 -22.14 -21.45
N ASP A 165 7.49 -22.07 -21.14
CA ASP A 165 8.47 -23.09 -21.49
C ASP A 165 8.34 -24.39 -20.66
N LEU A 166 7.60 -24.36 -19.54
CA LEU A 166 7.42 -25.51 -18.64
C LEU A 166 5.97 -25.95 -18.47
N LEU A 167 5.01 -25.03 -18.63
CA LEU A 167 3.57 -25.29 -18.51
C LEU A 167 2.83 -24.66 -19.68
N ASN A 168 1.96 -25.44 -20.30
CA ASN A 168 1.03 -24.86 -21.27
C ASN A 168 -0.13 -24.15 -20.56
N SER A 169 -0.83 -23.29 -21.31
CA SER A 169 -1.95 -22.50 -20.80
C SER A 169 -3.08 -23.35 -20.20
N LYS A 170 -3.36 -24.53 -20.75
CA LYS A 170 -4.39 -25.45 -20.21
C LYS A 170 -4.01 -25.98 -18.83
N GLN A 171 -2.74 -26.35 -18.64
CA GLN A 171 -2.22 -26.81 -17.34
C GLN A 171 -2.22 -25.69 -16.31
N ALA A 172 -1.78 -24.48 -16.68
CA ALA A 172 -1.79 -23.32 -15.81
C ALA A 172 -3.23 -22.95 -15.37
N LYS A 173 -4.17 -22.92 -16.31
CA LYS A 173 -5.60 -22.72 -16.04
C LYS A 173 -6.17 -23.78 -15.12
N SER A 174 -5.82 -25.05 -15.31
CA SER A 174 -6.25 -26.13 -14.43
C SER A 174 -5.78 -25.93 -12.99
N ARG A 175 -4.51 -25.52 -12.79
CA ARG A 175 -3.98 -25.22 -11.46
C ARG A 175 -4.70 -24.04 -10.80
N ALA A 176 -4.92 -22.97 -11.54
CA ALA A 176 -5.65 -21.80 -11.06
C ALA A 176 -7.08 -22.16 -10.61
N LYS A 177 -7.79 -22.98 -11.39
CA LYS A 177 -9.12 -23.48 -11.02
C LYS A 177 -9.10 -24.36 -9.76
N THR A 178 -8.09 -25.21 -9.60
CA THR A 178 -7.95 -26.01 -8.38
C THR A 178 -7.81 -25.12 -7.14
N ILE A 179 -7.05 -24.01 -7.23
CA ILE A 179 -6.91 -23.07 -6.11
C ILE A 179 -8.27 -22.44 -5.77
N LEU A 180 -8.99 -21.92 -6.78
CA LEU A 180 -10.35 -21.38 -6.58
C LEU A 180 -11.31 -22.39 -5.94
N LEU A 181 -11.19 -23.68 -6.26
CA LEU A 181 -12.02 -24.72 -5.66
C LEU A 181 -11.66 -24.99 -4.19
N LEU A 182 -10.39 -24.87 -3.83
CA LEU A 182 -9.92 -25.08 -2.45
C LEU A 182 -10.26 -23.90 -1.54
N GLU A 183 -10.30 -22.67 -2.07
CA GLU A 183 -10.69 -21.46 -1.33
C GLU A 183 -12.20 -21.33 -1.06
N LYS A 184 -13.02 -22.19 -1.67
CA LYS A 184 -14.47 -22.26 -1.41
C LYS A 184 -14.86 -23.13 -0.20
N ARG A 185 -13.91 -23.85 0.40
CA ARG A 185 -14.14 -24.73 1.56
C ARG A 185 -13.82 -24.04 2.87
#